data_AF-A0A816GQV2-F1
#
_entry.id   AF-A0A816GQV2-F1
#
_cell.length_a   1.000
_cell.length_b   1.000
_cell.length_c   1.000
_cell.angle_alpha   90.00
_cell.angle_beta   90.00
_cell.angle_gamma   90.00
#
_symmetry.space_group_name_H-M   'P 1'
#
loop_
_entity.id
_entity.type
_entity.pdbx_description
1 polymer ?
#
loop_
_entity_poly.entity_id
_entity_poly.type
_entity_poly.pdbx_seq_one_letter_code
_entity_poly.pdbx_strand_id
1 'polypeptide(L)'
;MLNEFAWLGDSGIVLVGSTNGIDGYSVKSQPTNMLISSNLFRETGIYVKQSSPVLISVSRSVRVVDNVMFNMPRAGVNINDGYYGNHTISGNVIFNSVRETSDHGPINTWDRQVYLSDGAEAGVPSVWQHTSYIHHNLLFNNYNSFYPIDHDDGSCFYEDSYNFQVYGGKKNYLGHSKTDQHEIYVYPDTKSSQGTGVCIADQAPSKGSSGWNEVWVENTCILYQSPVPYNIWNCDTSDLFVPYLANNRIYVPISTQVAFICNVNGSSARLSLDQWQSYGLDRGSTVQSAPNIETIIEWGRQILQHKNYSVGVVF
;
A
#
# COMPACT_ATOMS: atom_id res chain seq x y z
N MET A 1 24.55 -14.04 -3.03
CA MET A 1 24.96 -14.51 -1.69
C MET A 1 23.84 -14.09 -0.75
N LEU A 2 23.24 -15.01 0.00
CA LEU A 2 22.14 -14.73 0.92
C LEU A 2 22.73 -14.23 2.25
N ASN A 3 22.43 -12.99 2.67
CA ASN A 3 22.73 -12.58 4.05
C ASN A 3 21.54 -12.96 4.95
N GLU A 4 21.84 -13.44 6.15
CA GLU A 4 20.82 -13.73 7.17
C GLU A 4 20.95 -12.73 8.33
N PHE A 5 19.84 -12.08 8.67
CA PHE A 5 19.67 -11.22 9.82
C PHE A 5 18.74 -11.93 10.80
N ALA A 6 19.29 -12.40 11.92
CA ALA A 6 18.57 -13.23 12.87
C ALA A 6 18.82 -12.82 14.32
N TRP A 7 17.79 -12.93 15.15
CA TRP A 7 17.86 -12.71 16.61
C TRP A 7 18.36 -11.31 16.97
N LEU A 8 17.90 -10.30 16.24
CA LEU A 8 18.34 -8.92 16.42
C LEU A 8 17.54 -8.22 17.52
N GLY A 9 18.23 -7.44 18.34
CA GLY A 9 17.59 -6.59 19.35
C GLY A 9 16.71 -5.48 18.76
N ASP A 10 17.00 -5.05 17.54
CA ASP A 10 16.41 -3.91 16.83
C ASP A 10 16.30 -4.23 15.33
N SER A 11 16.29 -3.19 14.50
CA SER A 11 16.23 -3.16 13.04
C SER A 11 17.44 -3.88 12.41
N GLY A 12 17.26 -4.45 11.22
CA GLY A 12 18.32 -5.16 10.51
C GLY A 12 19.25 -4.22 9.76
N ILE A 13 18.69 -3.43 8.85
CA ILE A 13 19.37 -2.42 8.06
C ILE A 13 18.68 -1.09 8.29
N VAL A 14 19.47 -0.09 8.69
CA VAL A 14 19.00 1.26 8.98
C VAL A 14 19.71 2.21 8.03
N LEU A 15 18.93 2.88 7.18
CA LEU A 15 19.39 3.95 6.30
C LEU A 15 18.89 5.26 6.89
N VAL A 16 19.83 6.10 7.34
CA VAL A 16 19.55 7.39 7.98
C VAL A 16 20.54 8.42 7.43
N GLY A 17 20.01 9.53 6.92
CA GLY A 17 20.78 10.70 6.49
C GLY A 17 20.56 11.91 7.40
N SER A 18 21.03 13.08 6.95
CA SER A 18 20.77 14.36 7.63
C SER A 18 20.29 15.44 6.66
N THR A 19 19.63 16.48 7.16
CA THR A 19 19.18 17.66 6.40
C THR A 19 19.49 18.94 7.15
N ASN A 20 19.38 20.10 6.48
CA ASN A 20 19.34 21.41 7.12
C ASN A 20 17.89 21.94 7.07
N GLY A 21 17.11 21.65 8.13
CA GLY A 21 15.66 21.87 8.09
C GLY A 21 15.01 21.04 6.98
N ILE A 22 14.23 21.67 6.11
CA ILE A 22 13.62 21.00 4.95
C ILE A 22 14.63 20.74 3.82
N ASP A 23 15.79 21.41 3.84
CA ASP A 23 16.78 21.27 2.78
C ASP A 23 17.65 20.03 3.02
N GLY A 24 17.21 18.92 2.47
CA GLY A 24 18.08 17.78 2.24
C GLY A 24 18.59 17.69 0.82
N TYR A 25 18.22 18.60 -0.09
CA TYR A 25 18.67 18.59 -1.49
C TYR A 25 20.14 18.99 -1.61
N SER A 26 20.55 20.04 -0.91
CA SER A 26 21.94 20.55 -0.90
C SER A 26 22.88 19.73 -0.01
N VAL A 27 22.33 19.06 1.01
CA VAL A 27 23.06 18.14 1.88
C VAL A 27 23.28 16.82 1.13
N LYS A 28 24.48 16.21 1.27
CA LYS A 28 24.90 14.99 0.54
C LYS A 28 25.24 13.79 1.44
N SER A 29 24.86 13.84 2.71
CA SER A 29 25.13 12.78 3.69
C SER A 29 24.14 11.60 3.58
N GLN A 30 23.10 11.71 2.76
CA GLN A 30 22.02 10.74 2.71
C GLN A 30 22.43 9.48 1.95
N PRO A 31 22.11 8.28 2.48
CA PRO A 31 22.21 7.05 1.70
C PRO A 31 21.46 7.20 0.38
N THR A 32 22.12 6.92 -0.74
CA THR A 32 21.58 7.11 -2.09
C THR A 32 21.86 5.87 -2.92
N ASN A 33 20.89 5.41 -3.72
CA ASN A 33 21.04 4.29 -4.65
C ASN A 33 21.43 2.97 -3.97
N MET A 34 20.94 2.78 -2.73
CA MET A 34 21.20 1.57 -1.95
C MET A 34 20.39 0.40 -2.50
N LEU A 35 21.02 -0.78 -2.60
CA LEU A 35 20.35 -2.04 -2.92
C LEU A 35 20.40 -2.98 -1.73
N ILE A 36 19.24 -3.29 -1.18
CA ILE A 36 19.03 -4.30 -0.14
C ILE A 36 18.31 -5.46 -0.79
N SER A 37 19.06 -6.47 -1.25
CA SER A 37 18.45 -7.57 -2.01
C SER A 37 18.85 -8.95 -1.58
N SER A 38 17.94 -9.90 -1.76
CA SER A 38 18.19 -11.32 -1.55
C SER A 38 18.70 -11.63 -0.14
N ASN A 39 18.04 -11.07 0.87
CA ASN A 39 18.34 -11.33 2.28
C ASN A 39 17.20 -12.08 2.96
N LEU A 40 17.54 -12.77 4.05
CA LEU A 40 16.61 -13.39 4.98
C LEU A 40 16.61 -12.60 6.30
N PHE A 41 15.49 -12.00 6.66
CA PHE A 41 15.28 -11.37 7.96
C PHE A 41 14.30 -12.20 8.79
N ARG A 42 14.73 -12.62 9.98
CA ARG A 42 13.86 -13.35 10.92
C ARG A 42 14.16 -13.00 12.38
N GLU A 43 13.14 -13.03 13.23
CA GLU A 43 13.31 -12.81 14.67
C GLU A 43 14.06 -11.51 14.99
N THR A 44 13.59 -10.40 14.43
CA THR A 44 14.16 -9.05 14.67
C THR A 44 13.37 -8.32 15.75
N GLY A 45 13.91 -7.23 16.31
CA GLY A 45 13.22 -6.41 17.30
C GLY A 45 12.92 -7.14 18.64
N ILE A 46 13.85 -7.97 19.12
CA ILE A 46 13.72 -8.65 20.42
C ILE A 46 13.52 -7.64 21.55
N TYR A 47 14.22 -6.50 21.49
CA TYR A 47 14.18 -5.46 22.53
C TYR A 47 13.44 -4.19 22.07
N VAL A 48 13.78 -3.67 20.89
CA VAL A 48 13.17 -2.46 20.33
C VAL A 48 11.95 -2.86 19.50
N LYS A 49 10.75 -2.63 20.03
CA LYS A 49 9.49 -3.06 19.38
C LYS A 49 9.05 -2.14 18.25
N GLN A 50 9.49 -0.89 18.25
CA GLN A 50 9.29 0.05 17.16
C GLN A 50 10.42 -0.04 16.12
N SER A 51 10.80 -1.26 15.73
CA SER A 51 11.90 -1.53 14.81
C SER A 51 11.42 -2.29 13.57
N SER A 52 12.15 -2.15 12.46
CA SER A 52 11.82 -2.82 11.20
C SER A 52 13.08 -3.46 10.61
N PRO A 53 13.00 -4.65 9.99
CA PRO A 53 14.13 -5.22 9.26
C PRO A 53 14.84 -4.23 8.35
N VAL A 54 14.06 -3.41 7.63
CA VAL A 54 14.58 -2.30 6.84
C VAL A 54 13.88 -1.01 7.28
N LEU A 55 14.67 -0.07 7.80
CA LEU A 55 14.26 1.30 8.06
C LEU A 55 14.91 2.23 7.03
N ILE A 56 14.07 3.00 6.34
CA ILE A 56 14.46 4.04 5.39
C ILE A 56 14.04 5.37 6.00
N SER A 57 15.02 6.22 6.28
CA SER A 57 14.83 7.58 6.75
C SER A 57 15.86 8.48 6.07
N VAL A 58 15.45 9.63 5.57
CA VAL A 58 16.29 10.67 4.96
C VAL A 58 17.29 10.03 3.99
N SER A 59 16.77 9.20 3.08
CA SER A 59 17.53 8.40 2.10
C SER A 59 16.89 8.49 0.72
N ARG A 60 17.68 8.32 -0.35
CA ARG A 60 17.23 8.51 -1.74
C ARG A 60 17.31 7.21 -2.53
N SER A 61 16.29 6.92 -3.35
CA SER A 61 16.37 5.88 -4.38
C SER A 61 16.80 4.50 -3.84
N VAL A 62 16.28 4.14 -2.66
CA VAL A 62 16.55 2.86 -2.01
C VAL A 62 15.73 1.75 -2.66
N ARG A 63 16.38 0.65 -3.00
CA ARG A 63 15.76 -0.55 -3.58
C ARG A 63 15.80 -1.70 -2.58
N VAL A 64 14.65 -2.16 -2.14
CA VAL A 64 14.47 -3.32 -1.25
C VAL A 64 13.85 -4.45 -2.07
N VAL A 65 14.68 -5.40 -2.53
CA VAL A 65 14.31 -6.32 -3.62
C VAL A 65 14.51 -7.79 -3.24
N ASP A 66 13.52 -8.65 -3.45
CA ASP A 66 13.64 -10.11 -3.31
C ASP A 66 14.12 -10.56 -1.91
N ASN A 67 13.67 -9.88 -0.84
CA ASN A 67 13.95 -10.30 0.53
C ASN A 67 12.80 -11.13 1.10
N VAL A 68 13.14 -12.01 2.04
CA VAL A 68 12.14 -12.73 2.86
C VAL A 68 12.23 -12.19 4.27
N MET A 69 11.11 -11.70 4.79
CA MET A 69 11.05 -11.04 6.10
C MET A 69 9.91 -11.61 6.94
N PHE A 70 10.23 -12.19 8.09
CA PHE A 70 9.20 -12.67 9.01
C PHE A 70 9.58 -12.61 10.49
N ASN A 71 8.58 -12.80 11.35
CA ASN A 71 8.74 -12.84 12.80
C ASN A 71 9.37 -11.55 13.36
N MET A 72 8.68 -10.42 13.17
CA MET A 72 9.10 -9.12 13.71
C MET A 72 7.97 -8.42 14.49
N PRO A 73 8.30 -7.52 15.43
CA PRO A 73 7.31 -6.84 16.24
C PRO A 73 6.49 -5.81 15.46
N ARG A 74 7.09 -5.18 14.42
CA ARG A 74 6.54 -4.08 13.60
C ARG A 74 6.51 -4.44 12.10
N ALA A 75 6.40 -3.44 11.22
CA ALA A 75 6.47 -3.59 9.77
C ALA A 75 7.82 -4.17 9.32
N GLY A 76 7.82 -4.91 8.20
CA GLY A 76 9.02 -5.44 7.55
C GLY A 76 9.87 -4.34 6.92
N VAL A 77 9.21 -3.43 6.18
CA VAL A 77 9.84 -2.24 5.59
C VAL A 77 9.13 -0.99 6.12
N ASN A 78 9.91 -0.02 6.58
CA ASN A 78 9.41 1.24 7.07
C ASN A 78 10.08 2.43 6.38
N ILE A 79 9.27 3.35 5.85
CA ILE A 79 9.70 4.64 5.30
C ILE A 79 9.03 5.73 6.17
N ASN A 80 9.79 6.58 6.86
CA ASN A 80 9.22 7.38 7.96
C ASN A 80 9.16 8.90 7.75
N ASP A 81 9.56 9.43 6.60
CA ASP A 81 9.73 10.88 6.46
C ASP A 81 9.40 11.51 5.10
N GLY A 82 9.03 10.78 4.05
CA GLY A 82 8.74 11.39 2.75
C GLY A 82 9.93 12.12 2.11
N TYR A 83 11.16 11.77 2.49
CA TYR A 83 12.34 12.39 1.91
C TYR A 83 12.66 11.82 0.54
N TYR A 84 12.66 12.68 -0.48
CA TYR A 84 13.13 12.44 -1.86
C TYR A 84 12.31 11.43 -2.69
N GLY A 85 12.01 10.25 -2.15
CA GLY A 85 11.31 9.18 -2.84
C GLY A 85 12.19 8.38 -3.82
N ASN A 86 11.61 7.99 -4.96
CA ASN A 86 12.20 7.07 -5.93
C ASN A 86 12.56 5.70 -5.34
N HIS A 87 11.89 5.29 -4.26
CA HIS A 87 12.14 3.98 -3.66
C HIS A 87 11.54 2.87 -4.53
N THR A 88 12.13 1.68 -4.49
CA THR A 88 11.54 0.49 -5.13
C THR A 88 11.49 -0.64 -4.12
N ILE A 89 10.29 -1.06 -3.74
CA ILE A 89 10.07 -2.19 -2.84
C ILE A 89 9.44 -3.30 -3.67
N SER A 90 10.21 -4.32 -4.04
CA SER A 90 9.69 -5.33 -4.98
C SER A 90 10.16 -6.75 -4.77
N GLY A 91 9.30 -7.71 -5.14
CA GLY A 91 9.62 -9.13 -5.05
C GLY A 91 9.80 -9.67 -3.61
N ASN A 92 9.49 -8.88 -2.59
CA ASN A 92 9.67 -9.29 -1.21
C ASN A 92 8.53 -10.21 -0.76
N VAL A 93 8.84 -11.12 0.16
CA VAL A 93 7.86 -11.94 0.87
C VAL A 93 7.86 -11.50 2.32
N ILE A 94 6.76 -10.88 2.78
CA ILE A 94 6.65 -10.34 4.14
C ILE A 94 5.42 -10.93 4.83
N PHE A 95 5.65 -11.61 5.95
CA PHE A 95 4.60 -12.26 6.72
C PHE A 95 4.97 -12.35 8.20
N ASN A 96 4.00 -12.57 9.07
CA ASN A 96 4.25 -12.62 10.53
C ASN A 96 4.97 -11.35 11.04
N SER A 97 4.58 -10.21 10.48
CA SER A 97 4.94 -8.86 10.93
C SER A 97 3.89 -8.32 11.90
N VAL A 98 4.18 -7.19 12.56
CA VAL A 98 3.23 -6.48 13.45
C VAL A 98 2.72 -7.38 14.59
N ARG A 99 3.61 -8.21 15.15
CA ARG A 99 3.27 -9.16 16.23
C ARG A 99 3.06 -8.49 17.58
N GLU A 100 3.73 -7.36 17.80
CA GLU A 100 3.80 -6.68 19.09
C GLU A 100 3.49 -5.17 19.01
N THR A 101 3.29 -4.64 17.81
CA THR A 101 2.69 -3.32 17.56
C THR A 101 1.28 -3.48 16.94
N SER A 102 0.70 -2.42 16.41
CA SER A 102 -0.64 -2.40 15.78
C SER A 102 -0.74 -1.25 14.77
N ASP A 103 -1.91 -1.11 14.13
CA ASP A 103 -2.34 0.05 13.31
C ASP A 103 -1.75 0.13 11.88
N HIS A 104 -0.66 -0.60 11.62
CA HIS A 104 0.03 -0.57 10.32
C HIS A 104 0.18 -1.96 9.67
N GLY A 105 1.02 -2.04 8.63
CA GLY A 105 1.20 -3.23 7.78
C GLY A 105 2.58 -3.87 7.76
N PRO A 106 2.74 -4.98 7.01
CA PRO A 106 4.00 -5.47 6.47
C PRO A 106 4.88 -4.38 5.85
N ILE A 107 4.30 -3.47 5.07
CA ILE A 107 4.96 -2.26 4.58
C ILE A 107 4.25 -1.06 5.20
N ASN A 108 5.02 -0.11 5.70
CA ASN A 108 4.51 1.10 6.33
C ASN A 108 5.26 2.33 5.81
N THR A 109 4.52 3.36 5.42
CA THR A 109 5.08 4.66 5.00
C THR A 109 4.38 5.81 5.70
N TRP A 110 5.12 6.85 6.08
CA TRP A 110 4.63 8.10 6.69
C TRP A 110 5.40 9.30 6.16
N ASP A 111 4.70 10.38 5.77
CA ASP A 111 5.32 11.59 5.24
C ASP A 111 4.81 12.83 6.00
N ARG A 112 5.23 12.97 7.28
CA ARG A 112 4.78 14.07 8.15
C ARG A 112 5.62 15.35 8.00
N GLN A 113 6.65 15.34 7.16
CA GLN A 113 7.56 16.46 6.96
C GLN A 113 7.77 16.74 5.47
N VAL A 114 7.79 18.03 5.12
CA VAL A 114 8.11 18.48 3.76
C VAL A 114 9.63 18.58 3.61
N TYR A 115 10.16 18.05 2.50
CA TYR A 115 11.56 18.17 2.13
C TYR A 115 11.73 18.77 0.74
N LEU A 116 12.84 19.49 0.54
CA LEU A 116 13.29 19.83 -0.80
C LEU A 116 13.84 18.59 -1.50
N SER A 117 13.39 18.37 -2.72
CA SER A 117 13.92 17.41 -3.67
C SER A 117 13.81 17.99 -5.10
N ASP A 118 13.87 17.16 -6.13
CA ASP A 118 13.78 17.56 -7.54
C ASP A 118 12.81 16.68 -8.33
N GLY A 119 11.77 16.16 -7.68
CA GLY A 119 10.79 15.26 -8.30
C GLY A 119 9.89 15.91 -9.34
N ALA A 120 9.68 17.24 -9.29
CA ALA A 120 8.95 17.96 -10.33
C ALA A 120 9.77 18.16 -11.61
N GLU A 121 11.05 18.53 -11.46
CA GLU A 121 11.99 18.76 -12.57
C GLU A 121 13.41 18.49 -12.06
N ALA A 122 14.11 17.55 -12.72
CA ALA A 122 15.44 17.13 -12.31
C ALA A 122 16.41 18.31 -12.22
N GLY A 123 17.14 18.39 -11.09
CA GLY A 123 18.07 19.49 -10.85
C GLY A 123 17.44 20.78 -10.31
N VAL A 124 16.12 20.92 -10.32
CA VAL A 124 15.39 22.11 -9.84
C VAL A 124 14.74 21.82 -8.48
N PRO A 125 15.19 22.47 -7.38
CA PRO A 125 14.61 22.25 -6.06
C PRO A 125 13.11 22.55 -6.00
N SER A 126 12.33 21.61 -5.48
CA SER A 126 10.89 21.72 -5.26
C SER A 126 10.48 20.86 -4.05
N VAL A 127 9.20 20.93 -3.67
CA VAL A 127 8.62 20.07 -2.61
C VAL A 127 7.94 18.81 -3.15
N TRP A 128 8.07 18.54 -4.46
CA TRP A 128 7.53 17.34 -5.09
C TRP A 128 8.52 16.20 -4.95
N GLN A 129 8.09 15.11 -4.30
CA GLN A 129 8.89 13.90 -4.21
C GLN A 129 8.93 13.18 -5.58
N HIS A 130 9.95 12.35 -5.78
CA HIS A 130 9.93 11.35 -6.85
C HIS A 130 9.00 10.20 -6.46
N THR A 131 8.22 9.71 -7.43
CA THR A 131 7.34 8.56 -7.19
C THR A 131 8.12 7.35 -6.70
N SER A 132 7.65 6.74 -5.61
CA SER A 132 8.15 5.46 -5.11
C SER A 132 7.25 4.32 -5.57
N TYR A 133 7.83 3.17 -5.85
CA TYR A 133 7.16 2.02 -6.45
C TYR A 133 7.15 0.83 -5.50
N ILE A 134 5.98 0.28 -5.19
CA ILE A 134 5.81 -0.93 -4.39
C ILE A 134 5.14 -1.97 -5.26
N HIS A 135 5.90 -2.98 -5.71
CA HIS A 135 5.35 -3.89 -6.72
C HIS A 135 5.82 -5.34 -6.62
N HIS A 136 4.97 -6.27 -7.04
CA HIS A 136 5.29 -7.70 -7.08
C HIS A 136 5.71 -8.29 -5.72
N ASN A 137 5.18 -7.76 -4.62
CA ASN A 137 5.42 -8.32 -3.28
C ASN A 137 4.32 -9.33 -2.91
N LEU A 138 4.69 -10.34 -2.12
CA LEU A 138 3.76 -11.24 -1.46
C LEU A 138 3.63 -10.82 0.01
N LEU A 139 2.47 -10.30 0.37
CA LEU A 139 2.23 -9.68 1.68
C LEU A 139 1.12 -10.41 2.43
N PHE A 140 1.42 -10.87 3.64
CA PHE A 140 0.43 -11.46 4.55
C PHE A 140 0.16 -10.53 5.73
N ASN A 141 -1.05 -9.98 5.77
CA ASN A 141 -1.50 -9.05 6.79
C ASN A 141 -1.93 -9.77 8.08
N ASN A 142 -0.99 -10.46 8.72
CA ASN A 142 -1.25 -11.30 9.90
C ASN A 142 -1.22 -10.49 11.21
N TYR A 143 -1.56 -11.12 12.34
CA TYR A 143 -1.51 -10.52 13.69
C TYR A 143 -2.23 -9.18 13.77
N ASN A 144 -1.64 -8.14 14.36
CA ASN A 144 -2.28 -6.86 14.58
C ASN A 144 -2.16 -5.91 13.37
N SER A 145 -1.80 -6.44 12.20
CA SER A 145 -1.70 -5.65 10.97
C SER A 145 -3.09 -5.24 10.45
N PHE A 146 -3.26 -3.98 10.02
CA PHE A 146 -4.53 -3.45 9.52
C PHE A 146 -4.60 -3.46 7.99
N TYR A 147 -3.51 -3.07 7.34
CA TYR A 147 -3.40 -2.97 5.88
C TYR A 147 -2.09 -3.62 5.43
N PRO A 148 -2.04 -4.35 4.30
CA PRO A 148 -0.79 -4.99 3.85
C PRO A 148 0.27 -3.95 3.46
N ILE A 149 -0.15 -2.93 2.71
CA ILE A 149 0.59 -1.69 2.44
C ILE A 149 -0.13 -0.57 3.18
N ASP A 150 0.49 -0.08 4.25
CA ASP A 150 -0.03 1.00 5.07
C ASP A 150 0.62 2.34 4.71
N HIS A 151 -0.05 3.07 3.82
CA HIS A 151 0.24 4.48 3.56
C HIS A 151 -0.50 5.34 4.58
N ASP A 152 0.15 5.64 5.71
CA ASP A 152 -0.42 6.47 6.77
C ASP A 152 -0.16 7.96 6.53
N ASP A 153 -0.50 8.78 7.53
CA ASP A 153 -0.23 10.23 7.65
C ASP A 153 0.74 10.82 6.63
N GLY A 154 0.16 11.52 5.65
CA GLY A 154 0.88 12.35 4.70
C GLY A 154 1.48 11.60 3.51
N SER A 155 1.51 10.26 3.52
CA SER A 155 2.13 9.44 2.47
C SER A 155 1.69 9.88 1.08
N CYS A 156 2.66 10.26 0.25
CA CYS A 156 2.40 10.77 -1.08
C CYS A 156 3.43 10.32 -2.12
N PHE A 157 3.04 10.41 -3.40
CA PHE A 157 3.86 9.98 -4.55
C PHE A 157 4.22 8.47 -4.48
N TYR A 158 3.21 7.61 -4.38
CA TYR A 158 3.37 6.16 -4.42
C TYR A 158 2.63 5.54 -5.61
N GLU A 159 3.24 4.54 -6.21
CA GLU A 159 2.60 3.62 -7.16
C GLU A 159 2.73 2.19 -6.64
N ASP A 160 1.59 1.64 -6.23
CA ASP A 160 1.41 0.25 -5.84
C ASP A 160 0.94 -0.53 -7.05
N SER A 161 1.69 -1.56 -7.45
CA SER A 161 1.23 -2.41 -8.54
C SER A 161 1.62 -3.89 -8.47
N TYR A 162 0.74 -4.76 -8.94
CA TYR A 162 1.01 -6.19 -9.07
C TYR A 162 1.43 -6.87 -7.75
N ASN A 163 1.01 -6.38 -6.58
CA ASN A 163 1.23 -7.10 -5.32
C ASN A 163 0.13 -8.14 -5.10
N PHE A 164 0.50 -9.22 -4.41
CA PHE A 164 -0.44 -10.23 -3.93
C PHE A 164 -0.60 -10.07 -2.43
N GLN A 165 -1.76 -9.58 -2.01
CA GLN A 165 -2.01 -9.09 -0.67
C GLN A 165 -3.08 -9.92 0.03
N VAL A 166 -2.75 -10.57 1.14
CA VAL A 166 -3.64 -11.50 1.84
C VAL A 166 -4.07 -10.93 3.20
N TYR A 167 -5.36 -11.01 3.50
CA TYR A 167 -5.99 -10.59 4.77
C TYR A 167 -5.97 -9.08 5.07
N GLY A 168 -5.97 -8.25 4.03
CA GLY A 168 -6.16 -6.80 4.19
C GLY A 168 -6.38 -6.12 2.83
N GLY A 169 -7.06 -4.97 2.87
CA GLY A 169 -7.31 -4.14 1.69
C GLY A 169 -6.47 -2.88 1.68
N LYS A 170 -6.75 -2.00 0.72
CA LYS A 170 -6.11 -0.70 0.58
C LYS A 170 -6.59 0.28 1.65
N LYS A 171 -5.64 0.93 2.31
CA LYS A 171 -5.86 2.19 3.04
C LYS A 171 -5.72 3.36 2.09
N ASN A 172 -6.74 4.20 2.02
CA ASN A 172 -6.57 5.56 1.58
C ASN A 172 -6.89 6.50 2.74
N TYR A 173 -5.85 7.13 3.30
CA TYR A 173 -5.97 8.03 4.44
C TYR A 173 -4.87 9.10 4.37
N LEU A 174 -5.27 10.37 4.31
CA LEU A 174 -4.36 11.52 4.20
C LEU A 174 -3.33 11.37 3.05
N GLY A 175 -2.41 12.34 2.93
CA GLY A 175 -1.45 12.37 1.82
C GLY A 175 -2.14 12.54 0.46
N HIS A 176 -1.42 12.30 -0.65
CA HIS A 176 -1.95 12.46 -2.01
C HIS A 176 -1.09 11.76 -3.08
N SER A 177 -1.55 11.69 -4.32
CA SER A 177 -0.75 11.21 -5.46
C SER A 177 -0.32 9.74 -5.30
N LYS A 178 -1.27 8.90 -4.88
CA LYS A 178 -1.14 7.45 -4.77
C LYS A 178 -1.94 6.78 -5.89
N THR A 179 -1.32 5.79 -6.52
CA THR A 179 -1.94 4.97 -7.57
C THR A 179 -1.81 3.51 -7.21
N ASP A 180 -2.93 2.80 -7.22
CA ASP A 180 -3.01 1.35 -7.01
C ASP A 180 -3.57 0.70 -8.26
N GLN A 181 -2.79 -0.17 -8.87
CA GLN A 181 -3.20 -0.83 -10.09
C GLN A 181 -2.72 -2.27 -10.20
N HIS A 182 -3.56 -3.14 -10.77
CA HIS A 182 -3.23 -4.56 -10.98
C HIS A 182 -2.93 -5.34 -9.68
N GLU A 183 -3.39 -4.84 -8.53
CA GLU A 183 -3.30 -5.50 -7.24
C GLU A 183 -4.23 -6.71 -7.16
N ILE A 184 -3.84 -7.73 -6.38
CA ILE A 184 -4.74 -8.81 -5.97
C ILE A 184 -4.91 -8.76 -4.44
N TYR A 185 -6.08 -8.32 -3.98
CA TYR A 185 -6.47 -8.37 -2.58
C TYR A 185 -7.28 -9.63 -2.31
N VAL A 186 -6.77 -10.47 -1.40
CA VAL A 186 -7.36 -11.76 -1.04
C VAL A 186 -7.89 -11.69 0.38
N TYR A 187 -9.21 -11.85 0.50
CA TYR A 187 -9.95 -11.94 1.75
C TYR A 187 -9.68 -10.78 2.72
N PRO A 188 -9.76 -9.51 2.28
CA PRO A 188 -9.50 -8.37 3.15
C PRO A 188 -10.52 -8.22 4.30
N ASP A 189 -11.64 -8.93 4.20
CA ASP A 189 -12.78 -8.89 5.10
C ASP A 189 -12.77 -9.98 6.19
N THR A 190 -11.74 -10.84 6.24
CA THR A 190 -11.62 -11.87 7.27
C THR A 190 -11.04 -11.37 8.60
N LYS A 191 -10.53 -10.12 8.64
CA LYS A 191 -9.96 -9.50 9.84
C LYS A 191 -10.77 -8.27 10.30
N SER A 192 -12.07 -8.41 10.48
CA SER A 192 -12.96 -7.27 10.80
C SER A 192 -12.70 -6.59 12.15
N SER A 193 -11.92 -7.19 13.07
CA SER A 193 -11.53 -6.57 14.34
C SER A 193 -10.25 -5.72 14.25
N GLN A 194 -9.48 -5.85 13.16
CA GLN A 194 -8.19 -5.21 12.95
C GLN A 194 -8.03 -4.90 11.45
N GLY A 195 -8.37 -3.67 11.04
CA GLY A 195 -8.42 -3.25 9.64
C GLY A 195 -9.82 -2.77 9.23
N THR A 196 -9.99 -2.49 7.94
CA THR A 196 -11.25 -1.90 7.42
C THR A 196 -12.25 -2.93 6.93
N GLY A 197 -11.82 -4.18 6.75
CA GLY A 197 -12.69 -5.29 6.36
C GLY A 197 -13.25 -5.18 4.93
N VAL A 198 -12.58 -4.42 4.07
CA VAL A 198 -13.02 -4.08 2.69
C VAL A 198 -11.82 -4.02 1.76
N CYS A 199 -12.05 -4.06 0.45
CA CYS A 199 -11.02 -3.95 -0.59
C CYS A 199 -10.35 -2.57 -0.57
N ILE A 200 -11.16 -1.53 -0.46
CA ILE A 200 -10.73 -0.13 -0.33
C ILE A 200 -11.43 0.46 0.87
N ALA A 201 -10.65 1.10 1.72
CA ALA A 201 -11.16 2.08 2.65
C ALA A 201 -10.62 3.46 2.29
N ASP A 202 -11.54 4.36 1.93
CA ASP A 202 -11.29 5.76 1.74
C ASP A 202 -11.75 6.55 2.96
N GLN A 203 -10.78 6.88 3.81
CA GLN A 203 -10.98 7.40 5.15
C GLN A 203 -10.86 8.92 5.16
N ALA A 204 -12.00 9.57 5.45
CA ALA A 204 -12.14 11.01 5.61
C ALA A 204 -11.63 11.83 4.40
N PRO A 205 -12.06 11.51 3.17
CA PRO A 205 -11.71 12.34 2.03
C PRO A 205 -12.28 13.75 2.25
N SER A 206 -11.41 14.76 2.13
CA SER A 206 -11.67 16.17 2.38
C SER A 206 -11.11 17.04 1.25
N LYS A 207 -12.00 17.80 0.59
CA LYS A 207 -11.63 18.68 -0.53
C LYS A 207 -10.58 19.70 -0.09
N GLY A 208 -9.44 19.72 -0.79
CA GLY A 208 -8.37 20.70 -0.57
C GLY A 208 -7.48 20.44 0.66
N SER A 209 -7.70 19.36 1.41
CA SER A 209 -6.89 18.99 2.59
C SER A 209 -6.36 17.56 2.58
N SER A 210 -7.07 16.61 1.96
CA SER A 210 -6.55 15.29 1.64
C SER A 210 -6.51 15.11 0.12
N GLY A 211 -5.56 14.29 -0.33
CA GLY A 211 -5.24 14.06 -1.73
C GLY A 211 -6.44 13.83 -2.62
N TRP A 212 -6.36 14.48 -3.77
CA TRP A 212 -7.17 14.23 -4.95
C TRP A 212 -7.44 12.75 -5.15
N ASN A 213 -8.71 12.37 -5.27
CA ASN A 213 -9.25 11.07 -5.70
C ASN A 213 -8.16 10.06 -6.11
N GLU A 214 -7.59 9.35 -5.14
CA GLU A 214 -6.52 8.39 -5.41
C GLU A 214 -6.98 7.38 -6.46
N VAL A 215 -6.03 6.87 -7.25
CA VAL A 215 -6.35 5.97 -8.35
C VAL A 215 -6.39 4.55 -7.83
N TRP A 216 -7.50 3.83 -8.07
CA TRP A 216 -7.61 2.40 -7.80
C TRP A 216 -8.30 1.71 -8.97
N VAL A 217 -7.48 1.16 -9.86
CA VAL A 217 -7.92 0.68 -11.17
C VAL A 217 -7.36 -0.69 -11.51
N GLU A 218 -8.11 -1.47 -12.28
CA GLU A 218 -7.65 -2.76 -12.80
C GLU A 218 -7.25 -3.77 -11.71
N ASN A 219 -7.73 -3.54 -10.48
CA ASN A 219 -7.44 -4.36 -9.32
C ASN A 219 -8.41 -5.54 -9.24
N THR A 220 -7.93 -6.64 -8.67
CA THR A 220 -8.76 -7.80 -8.32
C THR A 220 -8.97 -7.82 -6.82
N CYS A 221 -10.22 -7.77 -6.37
CA CYS A 221 -10.56 -7.95 -4.96
C CYS A 221 -11.42 -9.18 -4.77
N ILE A 222 -11.05 -10.02 -3.79
CA ILE A 222 -11.77 -11.25 -3.48
C ILE A 222 -12.20 -11.21 -2.00
N LEU A 223 -13.49 -11.03 -1.76
CA LEU A 223 -14.09 -11.05 -0.43
C LEU A 223 -14.45 -12.48 0.00
N TYR A 224 -14.29 -12.78 1.27
CA TYR A 224 -14.59 -14.09 1.86
C TYR A 224 -16.01 -14.19 2.44
N GLN A 225 -16.53 -13.10 2.99
CA GLN A 225 -17.77 -13.08 3.78
C GLN A 225 -18.65 -11.83 3.55
N SER A 226 -18.04 -10.66 3.37
CA SER A 226 -18.73 -9.38 3.24
C SER A 226 -19.31 -9.18 1.83
N PRO A 227 -20.52 -8.60 1.71
CA PRO A 227 -21.06 -8.14 0.44
C PRO A 227 -20.55 -6.74 0.04
N VAL A 228 -19.80 -6.06 0.90
CA VAL A 228 -19.43 -4.65 0.73
C VAL A 228 -17.94 -4.56 0.37
N PRO A 229 -17.58 -4.23 -0.87
CA PRO A 229 -16.18 -4.16 -1.30
C PRO A 229 -15.51 -2.85 -0.90
N TYR A 230 -16.25 -1.75 -0.78
CA TYR A 230 -15.69 -0.42 -0.54
C TYR A 230 -16.28 0.20 0.72
N ASN A 231 -15.44 0.90 1.46
CA ASN A 231 -15.86 1.82 2.52
C ASN A 231 -15.37 3.22 2.16
N ILE A 232 -16.27 4.07 1.66
CA ILE A 232 -15.96 5.45 1.26
C ILE A 232 -16.75 6.37 2.19
N TRP A 233 -16.11 6.88 3.25
CA TRP A 233 -16.81 7.47 4.40
C TRP A 233 -17.75 8.63 4.06
N ASN A 234 -17.33 9.52 3.17
CA ASN A 234 -18.08 10.72 2.82
C ASN A 234 -18.75 10.61 1.44
N CYS A 235 -19.06 9.39 0.98
CA CYS A 235 -19.71 9.22 -0.32
C CYS A 235 -21.11 9.85 -0.32
N ASP A 236 -21.31 10.83 -1.19
CA ASP A 236 -22.59 11.46 -1.46
C ASP A 236 -22.78 11.64 -2.97
N THR A 237 -23.86 11.07 -3.52
CA THR A 237 -24.17 11.16 -4.95
C THR A 237 -24.52 12.57 -5.42
N SER A 238 -24.87 13.48 -4.50
CA SER A 238 -25.11 14.90 -4.81
C SER A 238 -23.83 15.74 -4.83
N ASP A 239 -22.75 15.27 -4.22
CA ASP A 239 -21.43 15.91 -4.19
C ASP A 239 -20.30 14.87 -4.23
N LEU A 240 -20.17 14.17 -5.36
CA LEU A 240 -19.25 13.05 -5.51
C LEU A 240 -17.79 13.47 -5.31
N PHE A 241 -17.21 13.01 -4.20
CA PHE A 241 -15.80 13.10 -3.90
C PHE A 241 -15.31 11.73 -3.42
N VAL A 242 -14.85 10.92 -4.37
CA VAL A 242 -14.49 9.50 -4.18
C VAL A 242 -13.25 9.18 -5.01
N PRO A 243 -12.49 8.11 -4.70
CA PRO A 243 -11.31 7.71 -5.47
C PRO A 243 -11.65 7.46 -6.95
N TYR A 244 -10.66 7.57 -7.84
CA TYR A 244 -10.85 7.19 -9.24
C TYR A 244 -10.83 5.67 -9.35
N LEU A 245 -12.04 5.10 -9.49
CA LEU A 245 -12.29 3.67 -9.59
C LEU A 245 -12.61 3.30 -11.04
N ALA A 246 -11.96 2.29 -11.59
CA ALA A 246 -12.28 1.75 -12.92
C ALA A 246 -11.73 0.34 -13.16
N ASN A 247 -12.42 -0.44 -14.00
CA ASN A 247 -11.97 -1.74 -14.54
C ASN A 247 -11.59 -2.79 -13.48
N ASN A 248 -12.14 -2.70 -12.28
CA ASN A 248 -11.85 -3.59 -11.18
C ASN A 248 -12.65 -4.90 -11.26
N ARG A 249 -12.06 -6.00 -10.81
CA ARG A 249 -12.71 -7.32 -10.74
C ARG A 249 -13.01 -7.64 -9.28
N ILE A 250 -14.29 -7.60 -8.93
CA ILE A 250 -14.76 -7.83 -7.56
C ILE A 250 -15.35 -9.23 -7.49
N TYR A 251 -14.83 -10.03 -6.57
CA TYR A 251 -15.28 -11.38 -6.32
C TYR A 251 -15.92 -11.44 -4.93
N VAL A 252 -17.19 -11.87 -4.88
CA VAL A 252 -17.98 -11.97 -3.64
C VAL A 252 -18.38 -13.43 -3.37
N PRO A 253 -18.75 -13.79 -2.14
CA PRO A 253 -19.21 -15.15 -1.84
C PRO A 253 -20.39 -15.57 -2.72
N ILE A 254 -20.51 -16.88 -2.99
CA ILE A 254 -21.58 -17.42 -3.84
C ILE A 254 -22.95 -17.02 -3.28
N SER A 255 -23.86 -16.62 -4.17
CA SER A 255 -25.22 -16.17 -3.85
C SER A 255 -25.30 -14.87 -3.02
N THR A 256 -24.20 -14.11 -2.92
CA THR A 256 -24.18 -12.82 -2.23
C THR A 256 -24.45 -11.67 -3.19
N GLN A 257 -25.44 -10.82 -2.87
CA GLN A 257 -25.66 -9.57 -3.57
C GLN A 257 -24.67 -8.52 -3.05
N VAL A 258 -23.79 -8.05 -3.95
CA VAL A 258 -22.86 -6.94 -3.65
C VAL A 258 -23.61 -5.66 -3.35
N ALA A 259 -23.06 -4.83 -2.47
CA ALA A 259 -23.60 -3.51 -2.17
C ALA A 259 -22.50 -2.45 -2.06
N PHE A 260 -22.68 -1.37 -2.80
CA PHE A 260 -21.88 -0.15 -2.70
C PHE A 260 -22.64 0.85 -1.84
N ILE A 261 -22.02 1.33 -0.76
CA ILE A 261 -22.68 2.20 0.23
C ILE A 261 -22.37 3.65 -0.10
N CYS A 262 -23.41 4.46 -0.29
CA CYS A 262 -23.29 5.90 -0.55
C CYS A 262 -24.58 6.62 -0.14
N ASN A 263 -24.49 7.92 0.15
CA ASN A 263 -25.68 8.73 0.39
C ASN A 263 -26.39 9.08 -0.93
N VAL A 264 -27.70 8.84 -0.98
CA VAL A 264 -28.58 9.20 -2.09
C VAL A 264 -29.74 10.01 -1.53
N ASN A 265 -29.90 11.24 -2.01
CA ASN A 265 -30.90 12.19 -1.51
C ASN A 265 -30.85 12.37 0.02
N GLY A 266 -29.64 12.45 0.58
CA GLY A 266 -29.42 12.69 2.01
C GLY A 266 -29.62 11.48 2.93
N SER A 267 -29.76 10.26 2.39
CA SER A 267 -29.88 9.03 3.17
C SER A 267 -28.92 7.95 2.68
N SER A 268 -28.34 7.16 3.59
CA SER A 268 -27.47 6.05 3.24
C SER A 268 -28.24 4.98 2.45
N ALA A 269 -27.72 4.62 1.28
CA ALA A 269 -28.31 3.64 0.37
C ALA A 269 -27.32 2.51 0.06
N ARG A 270 -27.88 1.34 -0.25
CA ARG A 270 -27.14 0.17 -0.74
C ARG A 270 -27.38 0.06 -2.24
N LEU A 271 -26.37 0.37 -3.05
CA LEU A 271 -26.46 0.39 -4.50
C LEU A 271 -25.97 -0.93 -5.09
N SER A 272 -26.64 -1.43 -6.13
CA SER A 272 -26.07 -2.45 -7.01
C SER A 272 -24.89 -1.88 -7.80
N LEU A 273 -24.11 -2.75 -8.48
CA LEU A 273 -23.05 -2.30 -9.37
C LEU A 273 -23.58 -1.39 -10.49
N ASP A 274 -24.71 -1.76 -11.12
CA ASP A 274 -25.30 -0.95 -12.20
C ASP A 274 -25.73 0.44 -11.70
N GLN A 275 -26.31 0.50 -10.51
CA GLN A 275 -26.69 1.77 -9.89
C GLN A 275 -25.45 2.61 -9.56
N TRP A 276 -24.42 1.99 -8.97
CA TRP A 276 -23.14 2.64 -8.70
C TRP A 276 -22.49 3.22 -9.97
N GLN A 277 -22.45 2.43 -11.04
CA GLN A 277 -21.93 2.83 -12.33
C GLN A 277 -22.79 3.89 -13.05
N SER A 278 -24.09 3.95 -12.79
CA SER A 278 -24.97 4.99 -13.36
C SER A 278 -24.61 6.41 -12.88
N TYR A 279 -23.96 6.55 -11.72
CA TYR A 279 -23.39 7.80 -11.24
C TYR A 279 -22.01 8.13 -11.85
N GLY A 280 -21.52 7.31 -12.77
CA GLY A 280 -20.23 7.46 -13.43
C GLY A 280 -19.04 6.89 -12.67
N LEU A 281 -19.30 6.16 -11.57
CA LEU A 281 -18.29 5.58 -10.69
C LEU A 281 -17.90 4.17 -11.13
N ASP A 282 -16.65 3.75 -10.86
CA ASP A 282 -16.19 2.36 -11.02
C ASP A 282 -16.51 1.76 -12.40
N ARG A 283 -16.34 2.57 -13.45
CA ARG A 283 -16.70 2.20 -14.83
C ARG A 283 -15.89 1.00 -15.30
N GLY A 284 -16.56 0.06 -15.98
CA GLY A 284 -15.92 -1.15 -16.52
C GLY A 284 -15.64 -2.23 -15.47
N SER A 285 -15.85 -1.93 -14.19
CA SER A 285 -15.71 -2.92 -13.11
C SER A 285 -16.80 -3.98 -13.19
N THR A 286 -16.48 -5.18 -12.70
CA THR A 286 -17.36 -6.35 -12.74
C THR A 286 -17.45 -7.03 -11.39
N VAL A 287 -18.58 -7.68 -11.12
CA VAL A 287 -18.80 -8.48 -9.91
C VAL A 287 -19.09 -9.92 -10.30
N GLN A 288 -18.37 -10.86 -9.68
CA GLN A 288 -18.47 -12.29 -9.95
C GLN A 288 -18.44 -13.10 -8.63
N SER A 289 -18.78 -14.38 -8.70
CA SER A 289 -18.61 -15.28 -7.56
C SER A 289 -17.15 -15.62 -7.34
N ALA A 290 -16.71 -15.63 -6.07
CA ALA A 290 -15.35 -15.93 -5.70
C ALA A 290 -14.90 -17.31 -6.22
N PRO A 291 -13.72 -17.39 -6.87
CA PRO A 291 -13.19 -18.65 -7.37
C PRO A 291 -12.66 -19.51 -6.21
N ASN A 292 -12.31 -20.77 -6.50
CA ASN A 292 -11.62 -21.61 -5.53
C ASN A 292 -10.21 -21.09 -5.20
N ILE A 293 -9.68 -21.55 -4.06
CA ILE A 293 -8.39 -21.07 -3.56
C ILE A 293 -7.24 -21.41 -4.50
N GLU A 294 -7.30 -22.54 -5.21
CA GLU A 294 -6.29 -22.95 -6.17
C GLU A 294 -6.17 -21.95 -7.33
N THR A 295 -7.29 -21.43 -7.83
CA THR A 295 -7.32 -20.40 -8.87
C THR A 295 -6.72 -19.09 -8.36
N ILE A 296 -7.05 -18.69 -7.14
CA ILE A 296 -6.53 -17.46 -6.52
C ILE A 296 -5.00 -17.55 -6.36
N ILE A 297 -4.51 -18.69 -5.86
CA ILE A 297 -3.07 -18.97 -5.74
C ILE A 297 -2.40 -18.90 -7.11
N GLU A 298 -3.03 -19.44 -8.15
CA GLU A 298 -2.47 -19.42 -9.50
C GLU A 298 -2.39 -18.01 -10.08
N TRP A 299 -3.41 -17.16 -9.87
CA TRP A 299 -3.32 -15.74 -10.22
C TRP A 299 -2.16 -15.05 -9.48
N GLY A 300 -2.00 -15.34 -8.18
CA GLY A 300 -0.86 -14.86 -7.40
C GLY A 300 0.49 -15.26 -7.99
N ARG A 301 0.64 -16.53 -8.41
CA ARG A 301 1.87 -16.97 -9.09
C ARG A 301 2.11 -16.22 -10.38
N GLN A 302 1.07 -16.03 -11.21
CA GLN A 302 1.19 -15.34 -12.49
C GLN A 302 1.63 -13.89 -12.31
N ILE A 303 0.99 -13.12 -11.41
CA ILE A 303 1.38 -11.71 -11.21
C ILE A 303 2.79 -11.58 -10.62
N LEU A 304 3.21 -12.49 -9.74
CA LEU A 304 4.52 -12.42 -9.09
C LEU A 304 5.68 -12.93 -9.99
N GLN A 305 5.39 -13.79 -10.97
CA GLN A 305 6.39 -14.33 -11.91
C GLN A 305 6.65 -13.41 -13.11
N HIS A 306 5.68 -12.59 -13.51
CA HIS A 306 5.77 -11.70 -14.68
C HIS A 306 6.55 -10.40 -14.40
N LYS A 307 7.72 -10.48 -13.73
CA LYS A 307 8.59 -9.33 -13.42
C LYS A 307 9.16 -8.59 -14.65
N ASN A 308 8.91 -9.09 -15.87
CA ASN A 308 9.45 -8.55 -17.11
C ASN A 308 8.62 -7.40 -17.72
N TYR A 309 7.58 -6.90 -17.03
CA TYR A 309 7.06 -5.58 -17.36
C TYR A 309 8.06 -4.53 -16.87
N SER A 310 9.03 -4.24 -17.73
CA SER A 310 9.87 -3.07 -17.65
C SER A 310 8.96 -1.83 -17.68
N VAL A 311 8.54 -1.37 -16.51
CA VAL A 311 8.26 0.04 -16.30
C VAL A 311 9.53 0.75 -16.75
N GLY A 312 9.42 1.64 -17.73
CA GLY A 312 10.56 2.33 -18.34
C GLY A 312 11.26 3.22 -17.32
N VAL A 313 12.02 2.63 -16.41
CA VAL A 313 13.00 3.30 -15.58
C VAL A 313 14.26 3.40 -16.42
N VAL A 314 14.43 4.57 -17.03
CA VAL A 314 15.71 4.95 -17.64
C VAL A 314 16.74 4.98 -16.51
N PHE A 315 17.83 4.23 -16.69
CA PHE A 315 18.98 4.14 -15.78
C PHE A 315 19.62 5.49 -15.49
#